data_AF-A0A8B2U6B1-F1
#
_entry.id   AF-A0A8B2U6B1-F1
#
_cell.length_a   1.000
_cell.length_b   1.000
_cell.length_c   1.000
_cell.angle_alpha   90.00
_cell.angle_beta   90.00
_cell.angle_gamma   90.00
#
_symmetry.space_group_name_H-M   'P 1'
#
loop_
_entity.id
_entity.type
_entity.pdbx_description
1 polymer ?
#
loop_
_entity_poly.entity_id
_entity_poly.type
_entity_poly.pdbx_seq_one_letter_code
_entity_poly.pdbx_strand_id
1 'polypeptide(L)'
;MLNWAGKSEAYRILQAQTCKTLTPQPAESVNFDSTENIFIEGENLDVLKVLQKSYFNSIKMIYIDPPYNTGNDFVYNDNFKQDLKNYQEQSGELDEEGKLKLAFKKNSKENGHFHSKWLNMMLPRLHLAKNLLKDDGVIFISIDDNEQAQLKLLCDEVFGEENFVAILSTENNPKGRKNSKYISISNDFCIIYAKNKEHSCFIENIPKNEKDMKLDENGNYVHSSGKRVLVGENEFNELVSDFNSDKHYSVYFNKDDNDFIISVESSITDKDEKLIKNGYIRYISFSGRDFVENTYTKSKIINLYENDALEFSDDKIYEKNFSDTIRMKSILNNKSYKAISN
;
A
#
# COMPACT_ATOMS: atom_id res chain seq x y z
N MET A 1 21.61 -1.97 -6.04
CA MET A 1 22.01 -3.11 -5.18
C MET A 1 22.78 -2.56 -3.98
N LEU A 2 22.26 -2.75 -2.76
CA LEU A 2 22.87 -2.27 -1.52
C LEU A 2 23.98 -3.24 -1.08
N ASN A 3 25.17 -2.74 -0.73
CA ASN A 3 26.26 -3.54 -0.20
C ASN A 3 26.65 -3.05 1.20
N TRP A 4 26.93 -3.97 2.13
CA TRP A 4 27.28 -3.65 3.51
C TRP A 4 28.11 -4.77 4.17
N ALA A 5 28.73 -4.46 5.30
CA ALA A 5 29.59 -5.39 6.03
C ALA A 5 28.76 -6.53 6.66
N GLY A 6 29.14 -7.78 6.38
CA GLY A 6 28.47 -8.97 6.94
C GLY A 6 27.32 -9.52 6.09
N LYS A 7 27.01 -8.91 4.94
CA LYS A 7 25.96 -9.40 4.02
C LYS A 7 26.13 -10.88 3.65
N SER A 8 27.34 -11.30 3.28
CA SER A 8 27.64 -12.70 2.94
C SER A 8 27.41 -13.66 4.13
N GLU A 9 27.67 -13.19 5.35
CA GLU A 9 27.43 -13.98 6.56
C GLU A 9 25.93 -14.08 6.85
N ALA A 10 25.16 -12.99 6.66
CA ALA A 10 23.70 -13.03 6.79
C ALA A 10 23.06 -14.08 5.86
N TYR A 11 23.57 -14.23 4.64
CA TYR A 11 23.16 -15.32 3.73
C TYR A 11 23.58 -16.72 4.21
N ARG A 12 24.75 -16.87 4.82
CA ARG A 12 25.16 -18.14 5.44
C ARG A 12 24.24 -18.53 6.59
N ILE A 13 23.88 -17.57 7.45
CA ILE A 13 22.92 -17.80 8.54
C ILE A 13 21.56 -18.20 7.97
N LEU A 14 21.09 -17.55 6.89
CA LEU A 14 19.84 -17.91 6.22
C LEU A 14 19.85 -19.38 5.77
N GLN A 15 20.96 -19.84 5.18
CA GLN A 15 21.13 -21.20 4.67
C GLN A 15 21.37 -22.26 5.77
N ALA A 16 21.80 -21.84 6.97
CA ALA A 16 22.04 -22.75 8.07
C ALA A 16 20.74 -23.44 8.52
N GLN A 17 20.79 -24.76 8.71
CA GLN A 17 19.66 -25.53 9.23
C GLN A 17 19.43 -25.21 10.71
N THR A 18 18.17 -25.17 11.14
CA THR A 18 17.84 -25.11 12.57
C THR A 18 17.64 -26.51 13.13
N CYS A 19 18.21 -26.76 14.30
CA CYS A 19 17.97 -27.98 15.09
C CYS A 19 16.93 -27.75 16.19
N LYS A 20 16.26 -26.59 16.20
CA LYS A 20 15.21 -26.26 17.16
C LYS A 20 13.90 -26.94 16.77
N THR A 21 13.06 -27.19 17.77
CA THR A 21 11.71 -27.75 17.61
C THR A 21 10.73 -26.95 18.46
N LEU A 22 9.44 -27.02 18.10
CA LEU A 22 8.36 -26.45 18.90
C LEU A 22 7.92 -27.46 19.95
N THR A 23 7.71 -27.00 21.17
CA THR A 23 7.15 -27.81 22.26
C THR A 23 5.80 -27.21 22.64
N PRO A 24 4.69 -27.97 22.55
CA PRO A 24 3.38 -27.46 22.93
C PRO A 24 3.32 -27.19 24.43
N GLN A 25 2.63 -26.12 24.83
CA GLN A 25 2.38 -25.76 26.23
C GLN A 25 0.86 -25.75 26.53
N PRO A 26 0.21 -26.92 26.71
CA PRO A 26 -1.23 -26.97 26.93
C PRO A 26 -1.68 -26.24 28.19
N ALA A 27 -0.84 -26.21 29.24
CA ALA A 27 -1.17 -25.57 30.51
C ALA A 27 -1.24 -24.03 30.42
N GLU A 28 -0.55 -23.42 29.46
CA GLU A 28 -0.54 -21.97 29.23
C GLU A 28 -1.52 -21.55 28.13
N SER A 29 -2.15 -22.52 27.46
CA SER A 29 -3.02 -22.28 26.31
C SER A 29 -4.46 -22.07 26.74
N VAL A 30 -5.15 -21.17 26.05
CA VAL A 30 -6.60 -20.99 26.15
C VAL A 30 -7.24 -21.82 25.02
N ASN A 31 -8.07 -22.80 25.38
CA ASN A 31 -8.75 -23.69 24.44
C ASN A 31 -7.79 -24.43 23.49
N PHE A 32 -6.78 -25.10 24.05
CA PHE A 32 -5.68 -25.74 23.30
C PHE A 32 -6.16 -26.59 22.09
N ASP A 33 -7.23 -27.37 22.26
CA ASP A 33 -7.70 -28.29 21.22
C ASP A 33 -8.55 -27.62 20.12
N SER A 34 -9.04 -26.39 20.34
CA SER A 34 -9.98 -25.72 19.42
C SER A 34 -9.53 -24.35 18.94
N THR A 35 -8.46 -23.79 19.49
CA THR A 35 -7.94 -22.48 19.06
C THR A 35 -7.30 -22.58 17.68
N GLU A 36 -7.62 -21.63 16.81
CA GLU A 36 -6.94 -21.44 15.52
C GLU A 36 -5.74 -20.48 15.63
N ASN A 37 -5.52 -19.92 16.82
CA ASN A 37 -4.46 -18.94 17.10
C ASN A 37 -3.26 -19.62 17.78
N ILE A 38 -2.05 -19.23 17.36
CA ILE A 38 -0.80 -19.79 17.87
C ILE A 38 0.08 -18.64 18.38
N PHE A 39 0.60 -18.80 19.60
CA PHE A 39 1.67 -17.97 20.14
C PHE A 39 2.94 -18.82 20.26
N ILE A 40 4.07 -18.31 19.77
CA ILE A 40 5.36 -19.01 19.80
C ILE A 40 6.39 -18.12 20.48
N GLU A 41 6.98 -18.61 21.55
CA GLU A 41 8.10 -17.96 22.23
C GLU A 41 9.44 -18.49 21.69
N GLY A 42 10.35 -17.59 21.33
CA GLY A 42 11.70 -17.94 20.89
C GLY A 42 12.39 -16.86 20.06
N GLU A 43 13.61 -17.16 19.64
CA GLU A 43 14.33 -16.32 18.69
C GLU A 43 13.64 -16.45 17.32
N ASN A 44 13.16 -15.33 16.77
CA ASN A 44 12.26 -15.34 15.63
C ASN A 44 12.89 -15.93 14.36
N LEU A 45 14.21 -15.88 14.18
CA LEU A 45 14.86 -16.48 13.02
C LEU A 45 14.76 -18.01 13.07
N ASP A 46 15.00 -18.60 14.24
CA ASP A 46 14.83 -20.05 14.44
C ASP A 46 13.36 -20.46 14.28
N VAL A 47 12.43 -19.69 14.85
CA VAL A 47 10.98 -19.95 14.71
C VAL A 47 10.56 -19.91 13.25
N LEU A 48 10.96 -18.88 12.50
CA LEU A 48 10.63 -18.76 11.08
C LEU A 48 11.18 -19.94 10.26
N LYS A 49 12.39 -20.43 10.58
CA LYS A 49 12.96 -21.63 9.95
C LYS A 49 12.16 -22.90 10.24
N VAL A 50 11.68 -23.08 11.46
CA VAL A 50 10.81 -24.22 11.80
C VAL A 50 9.47 -24.13 11.06
N LEU A 51 8.89 -22.93 10.99
CA LEU A 51 7.60 -22.71 10.31
C LEU A 51 7.65 -22.92 8.80
N GLN A 52 8.83 -22.80 8.16
CA GLN A 52 8.98 -23.01 6.71
C GLN A 52 8.38 -24.33 6.24
N LYS A 53 8.49 -25.41 7.02
CA LYS A 53 8.02 -26.73 6.58
C LYS A 53 6.50 -26.83 6.49
N SER A 54 5.78 -26.22 7.41
CA SER A 54 4.32 -26.37 7.55
C SER A 54 3.53 -25.21 6.95
N TYR A 55 4.13 -24.01 6.90
CA TYR A 55 3.46 -22.77 6.50
C TYR A 55 4.07 -22.13 5.25
N PHE A 56 4.85 -22.89 4.46
CA PHE A 56 5.30 -22.42 3.16
C PHE A 56 4.10 -21.99 2.31
N ASN A 57 4.19 -20.81 1.69
CA ASN A 57 3.14 -20.27 0.83
C ASN A 57 1.72 -20.26 1.44
N SER A 58 1.61 -20.06 2.76
CA SER A 58 0.35 -20.24 3.49
C SER A 58 -0.14 -18.99 4.22
N ILE A 59 0.71 -17.97 4.38
CA ILE A 59 0.39 -16.75 5.13
C ILE A 59 -0.14 -15.66 4.20
N LYS A 60 -1.33 -15.12 4.50
CA LYS A 60 -1.95 -14.06 3.68
C LYS A 60 -1.35 -12.67 3.95
N MET A 61 -1.05 -12.37 5.21
CA MET A 61 -0.57 -11.07 5.62
C MET A 61 0.49 -11.25 6.71
N ILE A 62 1.58 -10.50 6.60
CA ILE A 62 2.57 -10.35 7.67
C ILE A 62 2.60 -8.88 8.08
N TYR A 63 2.57 -8.61 9.38
CA TYR A 63 2.87 -7.32 9.95
C TYR A 63 4.02 -7.47 10.93
N ILE A 64 5.02 -6.61 10.83
CA ILE A 64 6.14 -6.56 11.77
C ILE A 64 6.48 -5.13 12.16
N ASP A 65 6.89 -4.98 13.41
CA ASP A 65 7.39 -3.74 14.00
C ASP A 65 8.82 -3.98 14.53
N PRO A 66 9.82 -4.03 13.62
CA PRO A 66 11.22 -4.28 14.00
C PRO A 66 11.78 -3.12 14.84
N PRO A 67 12.89 -3.33 15.59
CA PRO A 67 13.53 -2.24 16.30
C PRO A 67 14.01 -1.17 15.32
N TYR A 68 13.66 0.11 15.54
CA TYR A 68 13.96 1.21 14.60
C TYR A 68 15.43 1.64 14.56
N ASN A 69 16.30 0.98 15.32
CA ASN A 69 17.72 1.32 15.43
C ASN A 69 17.95 2.80 15.77
N THR A 70 17.30 3.30 16.83
CA THR A 70 17.41 4.71 17.28
C THR A 70 18.77 5.04 17.91
N GLY A 71 19.59 4.03 18.21
CA GLY A 71 20.85 4.12 18.95
C GLY A 71 20.75 3.73 20.42
N ASN A 72 19.54 3.65 20.98
CA ASN A 72 19.32 3.32 22.39
C ASN A 72 18.74 1.92 22.62
N ASP A 73 17.97 1.40 21.65
CA ASP A 73 17.07 0.27 21.87
C ASP A 73 17.55 -1.04 21.24
N PHE A 74 18.56 -0.98 20.35
CA PHE A 74 19.05 -2.14 19.61
C PHE A 74 20.36 -2.68 20.20
N VAL A 75 20.31 -3.93 20.66
CA VAL A 75 21.48 -4.69 21.13
C VAL A 75 21.70 -5.87 20.17
N TYR A 76 22.84 -5.87 19.48
CA TYR A 76 23.23 -6.95 18.58
C TYR A 76 24.28 -7.82 19.26
N ASN A 77 24.06 -9.14 19.27
CA ASN A 77 25.01 -10.08 19.83
C ASN A 77 26.14 -10.32 18.83
N ASP A 78 27.28 -9.66 19.04
CA ASP A 78 28.48 -9.70 18.18
C ASP A 78 29.23 -11.06 18.25
N ASN A 79 28.61 -12.14 18.72
CA ASN A 79 29.28 -13.43 18.93
C ASN A 79 29.70 -14.17 17.63
N PHE A 80 29.70 -13.46 16.50
CA PHE A 80 30.37 -13.92 15.29
C PHE A 80 31.86 -13.97 15.59
N LYS A 81 32.44 -15.17 15.50
CA LYS A 81 33.87 -15.45 15.53
C LYS A 81 34.58 -14.77 14.35
N GLN A 82 34.53 -13.44 14.26
CA GLN A 82 35.51 -12.67 13.51
C GLN A 82 36.84 -12.81 14.25
N ASP A 83 37.93 -12.98 13.49
CA ASP A 83 39.28 -13.08 14.01
C ASP A 83 39.52 -12.02 15.08
N LEU A 84 39.58 -12.50 16.34
CA LEU A 84 39.61 -11.67 17.55
C LEU A 84 40.68 -10.58 17.47
N LYS A 85 41.77 -10.81 16.74
CA LYS A 85 42.91 -9.90 16.62
C LYS A 85 42.56 -8.52 16.08
N ASN A 86 41.68 -8.42 15.07
CA ASN A 86 41.36 -7.12 14.43
C ASN A 86 40.31 -6.31 15.21
N TYR A 87 39.45 -6.97 16.00
CA TYR A 87 38.45 -6.32 16.85
C TYR A 87 39.01 -5.92 18.23
N GLN A 88 39.98 -6.69 18.72
CA GLN A 88 40.70 -6.45 19.99
C GLN A 88 41.48 -5.13 19.99
N GLU A 89 41.95 -4.65 18.83
CA GLU A 89 42.71 -3.40 18.73
C GLU A 89 41.83 -2.13 18.70
N GLN A 90 40.54 -2.23 18.34
CA GLN A 90 39.70 -1.05 18.11
C GLN A 90 38.74 -0.66 19.24
N SER A 91 38.42 -1.55 20.19
CA SER A 91 37.29 -1.30 21.11
C SER A 91 37.62 -1.07 22.59
N GLY A 92 38.87 -1.29 23.02
CA GLY A 92 39.53 -0.63 24.16
C GLY A 92 38.88 -0.62 25.56
N GLU A 93 37.74 -1.25 25.82
CA GLU A 93 37.07 -1.17 27.13
C GLU A 93 37.08 -2.53 27.86
N LEU A 94 37.95 -2.61 28.87
CA LEU A 94 38.03 -3.69 29.85
C LEU A 94 37.08 -3.39 31.03
N ASP A 95 36.52 -4.42 31.65
CA ASP A 95 35.87 -4.32 32.95
C ASP A 95 36.88 -4.20 34.11
N GLU A 96 36.38 -4.02 35.34
CA GLU A 96 37.19 -3.90 36.56
C GLU A 96 38.04 -5.15 36.87
N GLU A 97 37.77 -6.27 36.19
CA GLU A 97 38.49 -7.55 36.32
C GLU A 97 39.39 -7.85 35.10
N GLY A 98 39.52 -6.91 34.15
CA GLY A 98 40.35 -7.07 32.96
C GLY A 98 39.75 -7.97 31.86
N LYS A 99 38.45 -8.26 31.89
CA LYS A 99 37.72 -8.96 30.83
C LYS A 99 37.00 -7.98 29.90
N LEU A 100 36.90 -8.36 28.62
CA LEU A 100 36.23 -7.54 27.60
C LEU A 100 34.71 -7.57 27.78
N LYS A 101 34.06 -6.39 27.84
CA LYS A 101 32.59 -6.23 27.84
C LYS A 101 31.96 -6.51 26.47
N LEU A 102 32.17 -7.71 25.91
CA LEU A 102 31.85 -8.03 24.52
C LEU A 102 30.41 -8.51 24.27
N ALA A 103 29.67 -8.93 25.29
CA ALA A 103 28.42 -9.67 25.08
C ALA A 103 27.16 -8.81 24.81
N PHE A 104 27.16 -7.51 25.14
CA PHE A 104 25.95 -6.68 25.05
C PHE A 104 26.26 -5.19 24.76
N LYS A 105 26.97 -4.92 23.66
CA LYS A 105 27.25 -3.52 23.27
C LYS A 105 26.04 -2.92 22.58
N LYS A 106 25.52 -1.80 23.10
CA LYS A 106 24.49 -0.99 22.42
C LYS A 106 24.98 -0.61 21.03
N ASN A 107 24.10 -0.68 20.03
CA ASN A 107 24.44 -0.23 18.68
C ASN A 107 24.42 1.31 18.65
N SER A 108 25.53 1.95 18.97
CA SER A 108 25.65 3.43 18.92
C SER A 108 25.75 3.93 17.48
N LYS A 109 25.20 5.12 17.21
CA LYS A 109 25.32 5.82 15.91
C LYS A 109 26.76 6.14 15.51
N GLU A 110 27.67 6.18 16.47
CA GLU A 110 29.11 6.41 16.23
C GLU A 110 29.82 5.15 15.69
N ASN A 111 29.15 4.00 15.69
CA ASN A 111 29.69 2.77 15.14
C ASN A 111 29.65 2.81 13.60
N GLY A 112 30.80 2.66 12.94
CA GLY A 112 30.87 2.57 11.47
C GLY A 112 30.06 1.43 10.84
N HIS A 113 29.64 0.45 11.65
CA HIS A 113 28.79 -0.67 11.24
C HIS A 113 27.34 -0.57 11.71
N PHE A 114 26.90 0.62 12.15
CA PHE A 114 25.58 0.85 12.75
C PHE A 114 24.43 0.24 11.92
N HIS A 115 24.29 0.63 10.65
CA HIS A 115 23.27 0.10 9.74
C HIS A 115 23.54 -1.35 9.32
N SER A 116 24.82 -1.73 9.20
CA SER A 116 25.22 -3.08 8.77
C SER A 116 24.72 -4.15 9.73
N LYS A 117 24.78 -3.89 11.04
CA LYS A 117 24.27 -4.83 12.07
C LYS A 117 22.77 -5.04 11.97
N TRP A 118 22.01 -3.97 11.77
CA TRP A 118 20.57 -4.04 11.61
C TRP A 118 20.18 -4.79 10.33
N LEU A 119 20.84 -4.49 9.20
CA LEU A 119 20.64 -5.19 7.93
C LEU A 119 20.98 -6.69 8.03
N ASN A 120 22.06 -7.05 8.75
CA ASN A 120 22.42 -8.46 8.99
C ASN A 120 21.36 -9.22 9.79
N MET A 121 20.66 -8.53 10.72
CA MET A 121 19.53 -9.10 11.43
C MET A 121 18.30 -9.25 10.52
N MET A 122 17.96 -8.22 9.74
CA MET A 122 16.71 -8.19 8.98
C MET A 122 16.72 -9.08 7.74
N LEU A 123 17.84 -9.14 7.01
CA LEU A 123 17.94 -9.90 5.75
C LEU A 123 17.43 -11.35 5.86
N PRO A 124 17.94 -12.20 6.78
CA PRO A 124 17.53 -13.59 6.82
C PRO A 124 16.05 -13.73 7.24
N ARG A 125 15.54 -12.82 8.08
CA ARG A 125 14.15 -12.82 8.54
C ARG A 125 13.18 -12.48 7.41
N LEU A 126 13.49 -11.46 6.62
CA LEU A 126 12.65 -11.04 5.48
C LEU A 126 12.63 -12.11 4.38
N HIS A 127 13.75 -12.76 4.10
CA HIS A 127 13.78 -13.90 3.17
C HIS A 127 12.85 -15.04 3.62
N LEU A 128 12.92 -15.43 4.89
CA LEU A 128 12.05 -16.48 5.41
C LEU A 128 10.58 -16.04 5.42
N ALA A 129 10.29 -14.78 5.78
CA ALA A 129 8.94 -14.23 5.72
C ALA A 129 8.35 -14.29 4.30
N LYS A 130 9.13 -13.94 3.27
CA LYS A 130 8.71 -14.05 1.86
C LYS A 130 8.29 -15.48 1.48
N ASN A 131 9.00 -16.48 1.96
CA ASN A 131 8.68 -17.89 1.68
C ASN A 131 7.36 -18.34 2.33
N LEU A 132 7.02 -17.78 3.49
CA LEU A 132 5.77 -18.09 4.18
C LEU A 132 4.56 -17.44 3.52
N LEU A 133 4.73 -16.30 2.86
CA LEU A 133 3.64 -15.58 2.19
C LEU A 133 3.05 -16.40 1.03
N LYS A 134 1.71 -16.37 0.94
CA LYS A 134 0.96 -16.74 -0.27
C LYS A 134 1.37 -15.86 -1.45
N ASP A 135 1.14 -16.31 -2.68
CA ASP A 135 1.48 -15.53 -3.88
C ASP A 135 0.71 -14.20 -3.95
N ASP A 136 -0.52 -14.17 -3.45
CA ASP A 136 -1.35 -12.97 -3.26
C ASP A 136 -1.15 -12.31 -1.88
N GLY A 137 -0.10 -12.71 -1.16
CA GLY A 137 0.20 -12.28 0.20
C GLY A 137 0.99 -10.98 0.25
N VAL A 138 0.82 -10.23 1.33
CA VAL A 138 1.43 -8.90 1.53
C VAL A 138 2.12 -8.80 2.89
N ILE A 139 3.21 -8.04 2.94
CA ILE A 139 3.94 -7.72 4.18
C ILE A 139 3.92 -6.21 4.42
N PHE A 140 3.69 -5.86 5.68
CA PHE A 140 3.71 -4.50 6.21
C PHE A 140 4.82 -4.41 7.25
N ILE A 141 5.67 -3.40 7.13
CA ILE A 141 6.83 -3.22 8.01
C ILE A 141 6.83 -1.79 8.52
N SER A 142 6.56 -1.62 9.81
CA SER A 142 6.68 -0.34 10.50
C SER A 142 8.15 0.05 10.65
N ILE A 143 8.47 1.33 10.43
CA ILE A 143 9.83 1.85 10.55
C ILE A 143 9.83 3.37 10.76
N ASP A 144 10.84 3.91 11.43
CA ASP A 144 11.11 5.34 11.43
C ASP A 144 12.19 5.74 10.39
N ASP A 145 12.57 7.00 10.41
CA ASP A 145 13.51 7.60 9.46
C ASP A 145 14.95 7.01 9.53
N ASN A 146 15.35 6.34 10.62
CA ASN A 146 16.74 5.87 10.79
C ASN A 146 17.12 4.75 9.82
N GLU A 147 16.19 3.85 9.49
CA GLU A 147 16.44 2.68 8.63
C GLU A 147 15.44 2.56 7.47
N GLN A 148 14.53 3.51 7.27
CA GLN A 148 13.51 3.44 6.23
C GLN A 148 14.10 3.25 4.82
N ALA A 149 15.16 3.99 4.47
CA ALA A 149 15.83 3.86 3.18
C ALA A 149 16.54 2.51 3.01
N GLN A 150 17.25 2.08 4.05
CA GLN A 150 17.99 0.81 4.09
C GLN A 150 17.03 -0.37 3.99
N LEU A 151 15.91 -0.33 4.73
CA LEU A 151 14.85 -1.32 4.67
C LEU A 151 14.19 -1.36 3.29
N LYS A 152 13.90 -0.21 2.68
CA LYS A 152 13.33 -0.15 1.31
C LYS A 152 14.22 -0.88 0.31
N LEU A 153 15.53 -0.56 0.30
CA LEU A 153 16.49 -1.20 -0.59
C LEU A 153 16.69 -2.69 -0.29
N LEU A 154 16.63 -3.09 0.98
CA LEU A 154 16.68 -4.50 1.37
C LEU A 154 15.43 -5.24 0.88
N CYS A 155 14.24 -4.66 1.02
CA CYS A 155 13.00 -5.24 0.52
C CYS A 155 12.97 -5.31 -1.02
N ASP A 156 13.52 -4.32 -1.73
CA ASP A 156 13.69 -4.40 -3.19
C ASP A 156 14.54 -5.62 -3.58
N GLU A 157 15.61 -5.91 -2.84
CA GLU A 157 16.45 -7.09 -3.09
C GLU A 157 15.73 -8.41 -2.75
N VAL A 158 14.97 -8.45 -1.65
CA VAL A 158 14.30 -9.68 -1.18
C VAL A 158 13.03 -9.98 -1.97
N PHE A 159 12.16 -8.99 -2.19
CA PHE A 159 10.84 -9.14 -2.78
C PHE A 159 10.81 -8.83 -4.28
N GLY A 160 11.77 -8.07 -4.81
CA GLY A 160 11.73 -7.48 -6.14
C GLY A 160 11.11 -6.08 -6.09
N GLU A 161 11.72 -5.13 -6.79
CA GLU A 161 11.25 -3.74 -6.84
C GLU A 161 9.85 -3.63 -7.48
N GLU A 162 9.55 -4.50 -8.46
CA GLU A 162 8.25 -4.58 -9.13
C GLU A 162 7.12 -4.95 -8.16
N ASN A 163 7.45 -5.64 -7.06
CA ASN A 163 6.50 -6.06 -6.04
C ASN A 163 6.28 -5.01 -4.93
N PHE A 164 6.92 -3.84 -5.05
CA PHE A 164 6.66 -2.71 -4.17
C PHE A 164 5.21 -2.22 -4.33
N VAL A 165 4.50 -2.06 -3.21
CA VAL A 165 3.12 -1.59 -3.19
C VAL A 165 3.08 -0.09 -2.90
N ALA A 166 3.49 0.30 -1.69
CA ALA A 166 3.44 1.68 -1.22
C ALA A 166 4.29 1.86 0.04
N ILE A 167 4.57 3.12 0.39
CA ILE A 167 5.00 3.53 1.72
C ILE A 167 3.85 4.36 2.30
N LEU A 168 3.37 3.98 3.47
CA LEU A 168 2.40 4.76 4.23
C LEU A 168 3.13 5.68 5.19
N SER A 169 2.74 6.95 5.24
CA SER A 169 3.12 7.88 6.31
C SER A 169 2.08 7.78 7.41
N THR A 170 2.49 7.32 8.59
CA THR A 170 1.60 7.12 9.74
C THR A 170 1.83 8.22 10.76
N GLU A 171 0.83 9.10 10.95
CA GLU A 171 0.88 10.15 11.95
C GLU A 171 0.85 9.54 13.36
N ASN A 172 1.97 9.63 14.08
CA ASN A 172 2.10 9.15 15.45
C ASN A 172 1.93 10.27 16.48
N ASN A 173 2.19 11.52 16.09
CA ASN A 173 2.11 12.69 16.95
C ASN A 173 1.73 13.93 16.13
N PRO A 174 0.44 14.34 16.12
CA PRO A 174 -0.05 15.48 15.35
C PRO A 174 0.65 16.81 15.69
N LYS A 175 1.21 16.94 16.91
CA LYS A 175 1.94 18.16 17.34
C LYS A 175 3.42 18.13 16.93
N GLY A 176 3.91 17.00 16.45
CA GLY A 176 5.31 16.74 16.19
C GLY A 176 6.15 16.58 17.46
N ARG A 177 7.31 15.94 17.32
CA ARG A 177 8.32 15.80 18.37
C ARG A 177 9.09 17.11 18.51
N LYS A 178 9.11 17.69 19.70
CA LYS A 178 9.80 18.96 19.99
C LYS A 178 11.33 18.88 20.02
N ASN A 179 11.89 17.67 19.92
CA ASN A 179 13.33 17.43 20.06
C ASN A 179 14.11 17.61 18.75
N SER A 180 13.44 17.93 17.64
CA SER A 180 14.07 18.20 16.35
C SER A 180 14.52 19.66 16.23
N LYS A 181 15.75 19.92 15.77
CA LYS A 181 16.27 21.28 15.59
C LYS A 181 15.59 22.07 14.46
N TYR A 182 15.15 21.40 13.40
CA TYR A 182 14.67 22.06 12.18
C TYR A 182 13.20 21.77 11.88
N ILE A 183 12.80 20.49 11.83
CA ILE A 183 11.44 20.07 11.44
C ILE A 183 10.87 19.15 12.50
N SER A 184 9.71 19.51 13.06
CA SER A 184 8.99 18.70 14.05
C SER A 184 8.41 17.45 13.41
N ILE A 185 9.14 16.33 13.54
CA ILE A 185 8.75 15.02 13.00
C ILE A 185 7.46 14.55 13.69
N SER A 186 6.43 14.24 12.91
CA SER A 186 5.07 13.89 13.38
C SER A 186 4.58 12.52 12.88
N ASN A 187 5.37 11.86 12.04
CA ASN A 187 5.03 10.62 11.39
C ASN A 187 6.17 9.61 11.46
N ASP A 188 5.80 8.33 11.45
CA ASP A 188 6.66 7.22 11.07
C ASP A 188 6.18 6.65 9.73
N PHE A 189 6.80 5.58 9.26
CA PHE A 189 6.51 4.95 7.98
C PHE A 189 6.03 3.50 8.16
N CYS A 190 5.27 3.02 7.18
CA CYS A 190 5.00 1.60 7.01
C CYS A 190 5.26 1.23 5.55
N ILE A 191 6.26 0.37 5.31
CA ILE A 191 6.62 -0.08 3.96
C ILE A 191 5.80 -1.33 3.64
N ILE A 192 5.23 -1.38 2.43
CA ILE A 192 4.37 -2.46 1.97
C ILE A 192 4.95 -3.12 0.71
N TYR A 193 5.09 -4.44 0.77
CA TYR A 193 5.43 -5.28 -0.37
C TYR A 193 4.41 -6.39 -0.56
N ALA A 194 4.17 -6.77 -1.80
CA ALA A 194 3.50 -8.00 -2.16
C ALA A 194 4.54 -9.12 -2.36
N LYS A 195 4.13 -10.38 -2.25
CA LYS A 195 4.96 -11.48 -2.77
C LYS A 195 4.92 -11.51 -4.29
N ASN A 196 3.73 -11.39 -4.88
CA ASN A 196 3.50 -11.13 -6.29
C ASN A 196 2.40 -10.06 -6.44
N LYS A 197 2.78 -8.88 -6.95
CA LYS A 197 1.87 -7.74 -7.09
C LYS A 197 0.78 -7.95 -8.15
N GLU A 198 1.02 -8.78 -9.16
CA GLU A 198 0.01 -9.08 -10.20
C GLU A 198 -1.16 -9.90 -9.63
N HIS A 199 -0.90 -10.72 -8.60
CA HIS A 199 -1.90 -11.56 -7.96
C HIS A 199 -2.49 -10.92 -6.70
N SER A 200 -1.80 -9.93 -6.12
CA SER A 200 -2.22 -9.27 -4.89
C SER A 200 -3.25 -8.18 -5.18
N CYS A 201 -4.34 -8.14 -4.40
CA CYS A 201 -5.35 -7.09 -4.50
C CYS A 201 -5.60 -6.42 -3.15
N PHE A 202 -5.75 -5.10 -3.17
CA PHE A 202 -6.33 -4.33 -2.08
C PHE A 202 -7.78 -4.03 -2.47
N ILE A 203 -8.73 -4.60 -1.73
CA ILE A 203 -10.14 -4.35 -1.97
C ILE A 203 -10.47 -2.96 -1.41
N GLU A 204 -11.32 -2.20 -2.11
CA GLU A 204 -11.85 -0.91 -1.64
C GLU A 204 -12.74 -1.15 -0.42
N ASN A 205 -12.15 -1.09 0.77
CA ASN A 205 -12.79 -1.56 2.00
C ASN A 205 -12.89 -0.48 3.09
N ILE A 206 -12.45 0.75 2.82
CA ILE A 206 -12.56 1.82 3.81
C ILE A 206 -13.88 2.55 3.57
N PRO A 207 -14.84 2.51 4.50
CA PRO A 207 -16.10 3.23 4.33
C PRO A 207 -15.87 4.73 4.12
N LYS A 208 -16.72 5.37 3.30
CA LYS A 208 -16.73 6.83 3.16
C LYS A 208 -17.28 7.49 4.43
N ASN A 209 -16.92 8.75 4.62
CA ASN A 209 -17.46 9.56 5.69
C ASN A 209 -18.94 9.87 5.42
N GLU A 210 -19.78 9.75 6.44
CA GLU A 210 -21.21 10.07 6.39
C GLU A 210 -21.47 11.47 5.80
N LYS A 211 -20.62 12.44 6.14
CA LYS A 211 -20.73 13.83 5.61
C LYS A 211 -20.50 13.92 4.10
N ASP A 212 -19.77 12.96 3.55
CA ASP A 212 -19.46 12.89 2.13
C ASP A 212 -20.52 12.08 1.36
N MET A 213 -21.60 11.64 2.02
CA MET A 213 -22.67 10.84 1.42
C MET A 213 -24.02 11.55 1.56
N LYS A 214 -24.93 11.31 0.61
CA LYS A 214 -26.34 11.73 0.65
C LYS A 214 -27.21 10.64 0.02
N LEU A 215 -28.50 10.62 0.32
CA LEU A 215 -29.45 9.72 -0.34
C LEU A 215 -29.85 10.29 -1.72
N ASP A 216 -29.91 9.43 -2.73
CA ASP A 216 -30.56 9.73 -4.00
C ASP A 216 -32.10 9.56 -3.90
N GLU A 217 -32.81 9.86 -5.00
CA GLU A 217 -34.26 9.74 -5.10
C GLU A 217 -34.79 8.31 -4.92
N ASN A 218 -33.91 7.30 -5.06
CA ASN A 218 -34.21 5.89 -4.92
C ASN A 218 -33.80 5.33 -3.53
N GLY A 219 -33.28 6.18 -2.64
CA GLY A 219 -32.84 5.78 -1.30
C GLY A 219 -31.45 5.14 -1.23
N ASN A 220 -30.61 5.28 -2.27
CA ASN A 220 -29.22 4.81 -2.26
C ASN A 220 -28.26 5.92 -1.81
N TYR A 221 -27.19 5.55 -1.10
CA TYR A 221 -26.15 6.51 -0.71
C TYR A 221 -25.21 6.82 -1.88
N VAL A 222 -25.10 8.11 -2.22
CA VAL A 222 -24.22 8.67 -3.27
C VAL A 222 -23.33 9.76 -2.71
N HIS A 223 -22.17 9.99 -3.34
CA HIS A 223 -21.20 10.98 -2.87
C HIS A 223 -21.70 12.45 -2.97
N SER A 224 -21.31 13.29 -2.01
CA SER A 224 -21.78 14.68 -1.88
C SER A 224 -21.04 15.68 -2.77
N SER A 225 -19.78 15.41 -3.14
CA SER A 225 -18.93 16.34 -3.91
C SER A 225 -19.33 16.53 -5.38
N GLY A 226 -20.51 16.05 -5.78
CA GLY A 226 -20.95 16.05 -7.16
C GLY A 226 -20.41 14.88 -7.95
N LYS A 227 -21.05 14.66 -9.09
CA LYS A 227 -20.88 13.49 -9.94
C LYS A 227 -19.79 13.77 -10.97
N ARG A 228 -19.06 12.73 -11.39
CA ARG A 228 -18.03 12.88 -12.43
C ARG A 228 -18.71 13.14 -13.77
N VAL A 229 -18.40 14.27 -14.41
CA VAL A 229 -18.88 14.56 -15.77
C VAL A 229 -18.21 13.59 -16.74
N LEU A 230 -19.02 12.78 -17.40
CA LEU A 230 -18.57 11.84 -18.43
C LEU A 230 -18.59 12.47 -19.80
N VAL A 231 -19.68 13.21 -20.08
CA VAL A 231 -19.91 13.96 -21.31
C VAL A 231 -20.46 15.33 -20.93
N GLY A 232 -19.87 16.41 -21.44
CA GLY A 232 -20.27 17.78 -21.12
C GLY A 232 -19.11 18.77 -21.13
N GLU A 233 -19.38 20.04 -20.82
CA GLU A 233 -18.34 21.07 -20.71
C GLU A 233 -17.23 20.67 -19.72
N ASN A 234 -15.98 20.64 -20.20
CA ASN A 234 -14.81 20.21 -19.43
C ASN A 234 -13.53 20.91 -19.91
N GLU A 235 -12.87 21.66 -19.01
CA GLU A 235 -11.64 22.40 -19.32
C GLU A 235 -10.35 21.58 -19.10
N PHE A 236 -10.44 20.39 -18.52
CA PHE A 236 -9.29 19.57 -18.14
C PHE A 236 -8.93 18.48 -19.16
N ASN A 237 -9.90 18.05 -19.97
CA ASN A 237 -9.68 16.99 -20.95
C ASN A 237 -8.92 17.54 -22.17
N GLU A 238 -8.15 16.67 -22.82
CA GLU A 238 -7.39 17.04 -24.01
C GLU A 238 -8.32 17.38 -25.18
N LEU A 239 -7.90 18.33 -26.02
CA LEU A 239 -8.60 18.62 -27.27
C LEU A 239 -8.60 17.40 -28.18
N VAL A 240 -9.71 17.18 -28.89
CA VAL A 240 -9.80 16.07 -29.84
C VAL A 240 -8.85 16.33 -31.01
N SER A 241 -7.80 15.51 -31.11
CA SER A 241 -6.84 15.53 -32.21
C SER A 241 -7.15 14.48 -33.28
N ASP A 242 -7.72 13.35 -32.88
CA ASP A 242 -8.22 12.29 -33.77
C ASP A 242 -9.73 12.09 -33.58
N PHE A 243 -10.50 12.47 -34.59
CA PHE A 243 -11.96 12.31 -34.60
C PHE A 243 -12.41 10.85 -34.71
N ASN A 244 -11.51 9.91 -35.01
CA ASN A 244 -11.79 8.47 -34.95
C ASN A 244 -11.48 7.86 -33.58
N SER A 245 -10.97 8.67 -32.63
CA SER A 245 -10.70 8.22 -31.25
C SER A 245 -11.94 7.57 -30.63
N ASP A 246 -11.73 6.51 -29.87
CA ASP A 246 -12.80 5.85 -29.10
C ASP A 246 -13.32 6.74 -27.95
N LYS A 247 -12.65 7.88 -27.69
CA LYS A 247 -13.12 8.92 -26.76
C LYS A 247 -13.78 10.10 -27.45
N HIS A 248 -13.79 10.16 -28.78
CA HIS A 248 -14.54 11.19 -29.51
C HIS A 248 -15.93 10.66 -29.89
N TYR A 249 -16.96 11.16 -29.21
CA TYR A 249 -18.35 10.87 -29.50
C TYR A 249 -19.31 11.86 -28.87
N SER A 250 -20.49 11.95 -29.45
CA SER A 250 -21.65 12.68 -28.96
C SER A 250 -22.72 11.67 -28.55
N VAL A 251 -23.47 11.99 -27.50
CA VAL A 251 -24.56 11.14 -27.02
C VAL A 251 -25.88 11.85 -27.28
N TYR A 252 -26.84 11.12 -27.82
CA TYR A 252 -28.23 11.53 -27.94
C TYR A 252 -29.05 10.63 -27.04
N PHE A 253 -29.75 11.21 -26.08
CA PHE A 253 -30.56 10.45 -25.13
C PHE A 253 -32.01 10.94 -25.17
N ASN A 254 -32.95 10.01 -25.29
CA ASN A 254 -34.38 10.27 -25.15
C ASN A 254 -34.86 9.69 -23.82
N LYS A 255 -35.35 10.56 -22.94
CA LYS A 255 -35.79 10.21 -21.59
C LYS A 255 -37.09 9.40 -21.57
N ASP A 256 -37.99 9.64 -22.52
CA ASP A 256 -39.31 9.00 -22.56
C ASP A 256 -39.21 7.54 -23.01
N ASP A 257 -38.39 7.29 -24.02
CA ASP A 257 -38.18 5.95 -24.58
C ASP A 257 -37.02 5.19 -23.90
N ASN A 258 -36.26 5.88 -23.03
CA ASN A 258 -34.97 5.43 -22.51
C ASN A 258 -34.13 4.85 -23.66
N ASP A 259 -33.89 5.67 -24.67
CA ASP A 259 -33.08 5.32 -25.85
C ASP A 259 -31.79 6.14 -25.88
N PHE A 260 -30.68 5.48 -26.23
CA PHE A 260 -29.32 6.01 -26.13
C PHE A 260 -28.56 5.74 -27.41
N ILE A 261 -28.23 6.82 -28.12
CA ILE A 261 -27.57 6.78 -29.42
C ILE A 261 -26.22 7.48 -29.32
N ILE A 262 -25.18 6.81 -29.81
CA ILE A 262 -23.86 7.40 -29.98
C ILE A 262 -23.68 7.84 -31.43
N SER A 263 -23.18 9.05 -31.61
CA SER A 263 -22.78 9.60 -32.91
C SER A 263 -21.35 10.13 -32.86
N VAL A 264 -20.74 10.32 -34.02
CA VAL A 264 -19.45 11.01 -34.18
C VAL A 264 -19.69 12.23 -35.05
N GLU A 265 -19.35 13.40 -34.52
CA GLU A 265 -19.62 14.69 -35.16
C GLU A 265 -18.30 15.38 -35.52
N SER A 266 -18.28 16.07 -36.66
CA SER A 266 -17.07 16.74 -37.18
C SER A 266 -16.93 18.18 -36.68
N SER A 267 -18.01 18.80 -36.23
CA SER A 267 -18.02 20.15 -35.66
C SER A 267 -18.97 20.22 -34.46
N ILE A 268 -18.71 21.13 -33.52
CA ILE A 268 -19.58 21.38 -32.37
C ILE A 268 -21.00 21.81 -32.78
N THR A 269 -21.12 22.38 -33.99
CA THR A 269 -22.39 22.79 -34.60
C THR A 269 -23.11 21.66 -35.32
N ASP A 270 -22.42 20.57 -35.64
CA ASP A 270 -22.99 19.44 -36.37
C ASP A 270 -23.85 18.62 -35.41
N LYS A 271 -25.13 18.97 -35.34
CA LYS A 271 -26.13 18.22 -34.57
C LYS A 271 -27.13 17.54 -35.50
N ASP A 272 -27.57 16.35 -35.12
CA ASP A 272 -28.61 15.63 -35.85
C ASP A 272 -30.00 16.23 -35.54
N GLU A 273 -30.43 17.15 -36.40
CA GLU A 273 -31.73 17.81 -36.31
C GLU A 273 -32.93 16.85 -36.33
N LYS A 274 -32.78 15.62 -36.87
CA LYS A 274 -33.87 14.63 -36.84
C LYS A 274 -34.03 14.04 -35.45
N LEU A 275 -32.92 13.69 -34.79
CA LEU A 275 -32.94 13.18 -33.42
C LEU A 275 -33.48 14.24 -32.46
N ILE A 276 -33.03 15.50 -32.59
CA ILE A 276 -33.55 16.60 -31.76
C ILE A 276 -35.07 16.77 -31.93
N LYS A 277 -35.59 16.72 -33.16
CA LYS A 277 -37.04 16.80 -33.42
C LYS A 277 -37.82 15.62 -32.86
N ASN A 278 -37.19 14.46 -32.73
CA ASN A 278 -37.77 13.26 -32.15
C ASN A 278 -37.64 13.21 -30.61
N GLY A 279 -37.26 14.31 -29.96
CA GLY A 279 -37.23 14.42 -28.49
C GLY A 279 -35.90 14.04 -27.84
N TYR A 280 -34.84 13.79 -28.61
CA TYR A 280 -33.52 13.50 -28.05
C TYR A 280 -32.82 14.77 -27.56
N ILE A 281 -32.13 14.65 -26.42
CA ILE A 281 -31.22 15.65 -25.90
C ILE A 281 -29.80 15.28 -26.33
N ARG A 282 -29.05 16.24 -26.87
CA ARG A 282 -27.67 16.06 -27.32
C ARG A 282 -26.68 16.45 -26.22
N TYR A 283 -25.73 15.58 -25.96
CA TYR A 283 -24.64 15.75 -25.02
C TYR A 283 -23.30 15.64 -25.76
N ILE A 284 -22.43 16.62 -25.55
CA ILE A 284 -21.10 16.70 -26.15
C ILE A 284 -20.08 17.16 -25.12
N SER A 285 -18.84 16.69 -25.25
CA SER A 285 -17.72 17.21 -24.47
C SER A 285 -17.00 18.31 -25.22
N PHE A 286 -16.98 19.51 -24.64
CA PHE A 286 -16.39 20.68 -25.28
C PHE A 286 -15.70 21.61 -24.28
N SER A 287 -14.79 22.42 -24.79
CA SER A 287 -14.21 23.57 -24.08
C SER A 287 -14.20 24.76 -25.01
N GLY A 288 -14.92 25.81 -24.66
CA GLY A 288 -15.12 26.96 -25.55
C GLY A 288 -15.84 26.58 -26.85
N ARG A 289 -15.10 26.51 -27.97
CA ARG A 289 -15.63 26.17 -29.30
C ARG A 289 -15.12 24.86 -29.87
N ASP A 290 -14.25 24.18 -29.13
CA ASP A 290 -13.56 22.99 -29.60
C ASP A 290 -14.05 21.76 -28.82
N PHE A 291 -14.04 20.60 -29.48
CA PHE A 291 -14.29 19.33 -28.81
C PHE A 291 -13.11 18.96 -27.90
N VAL A 292 -13.44 18.41 -26.74
CA VAL A 292 -12.47 17.73 -25.87
C VAL A 292 -12.83 16.26 -25.79
N GLU A 293 -11.84 15.40 -25.58
CA GLU A 293 -12.08 13.97 -25.42
C GLU A 293 -13.07 13.71 -24.28
N ASN A 294 -13.96 12.74 -24.45
CA ASN A 294 -14.81 12.27 -23.36
C ASN A 294 -13.97 11.60 -22.27
N THR A 295 -14.50 11.61 -21.04
CA THR A 295 -13.85 10.98 -19.88
C THR A 295 -13.61 9.48 -20.09
N TYR A 296 -14.56 8.79 -20.73
CA TYR A 296 -14.51 7.34 -20.99
C TYR A 296 -14.68 7.03 -22.47
N THR A 297 -14.25 5.85 -22.87
CA THR A 297 -14.41 5.32 -24.23
C THR A 297 -15.88 5.00 -24.55
N LYS A 298 -16.24 4.92 -25.85
CA LYS A 298 -17.58 4.52 -26.32
C LYS A 298 -18.02 3.21 -25.67
N SER A 299 -17.14 2.21 -25.67
CA SER A 299 -17.43 0.90 -25.07
C SER A 299 -17.76 1.00 -23.59
N LYS A 300 -17.05 1.86 -22.84
CA LYS A 300 -17.28 2.01 -21.40
C LYS A 300 -18.56 2.77 -21.10
N ILE A 301 -18.90 3.82 -21.85
CA ILE A 301 -20.15 4.56 -21.59
C ILE A 301 -21.39 3.75 -21.97
N ILE A 302 -21.33 2.94 -23.03
CA ILE A 302 -22.39 1.98 -23.37
C ILE A 302 -22.58 0.99 -22.23
N ASN A 303 -21.49 0.42 -21.71
CA ASN A 303 -21.57 -0.49 -20.58
C ASN A 303 -22.17 0.18 -19.32
N LEU A 304 -21.87 1.44 -19.05
CA LEU A 304 -22.49 2.17 -17.94
C LEU A 304 -23.98 2.41 -18.18
N TYR A 305 -24.37 2.71 -19.41
CA TYR A 305 -25.78 2.85 -19.80
C TYR A 305 -26.56 1.54 -19.60
N GLU A 306 -26.04 0.42 -20.10
CA GLU A 306 -26.64 -0.91 -19.98
C GLU A 306 -26.82 -1.37 -18.53
N ASN A 307 -25.97 -0.90 -17.62
CA ASN A 307 -26.04 -1.21 -16.19
C ASN A 307 -26.81 -0.16 -15.37
N ASP A 308 -27.52 0.77 -16.01
CA ASP A 308 -28.24 1.88 -15.36
C ASP A 308 -27.34 2.70 -14.39
N ALA A 309 -26.08 2.86 -14.77
CA ALA A 309 -25.06 3.57 -13.99
C ALA A 309 -24.83 5.02 -14.49
N LEU A 310 -25.66 5.51 -15.39
CA LEU A 310 -25.59 6.89 -15.91
C LEU A 310 -26.70 7.76 -15.35
N GLU A 311 -26.38 9.03 -15.13
CA GLU A 311 -27.35 10.05 -14.75
C GLU A 311 -27.23 11.27 -15.68
N PHE A 312 -28.36 11.75 -16.17
CA PHE A 312 -28.43 12.80 -17.19
C PHE A 312 -28.96 14.11 -16.57
N SER A 313 -28.24 15.21 -16.76
CA SER A 313 -28.77 16.57 -16.55
C SER A 313 -29.21 17.19 -17.88
N ASP A 314 -29.52 18.49 -17.91
CA ASP A 314 -29.92 19.19 -19.13
C ASP A 314 -28.84 19.19 -20.21
N ASP A 315 -27.55 19.20 -19.81
CA ASP A 315 -26.40 19.38 -20.69
C ASP A 315 -25.21 18.45 -20.40
N LYS A 316 -25.27 17.65 -19.32
CA LYS A 316 -24.17 16.77 -18.88
C LYS A 316 -24.64 15.35 -18.60
N ILE A 317 -23.74 14.41 -18.84
CA ILE A 317 -23.88 13.01 -18.44
C ILE A 317 -22.91 12.76 -17.30
N TYR A 318 -23.38 12.07 -16.28
CA TYR A 318 -22.65 11.73 -15.08
C TYR A 318 -22.63 10.23 -14.84
N GLU A 319 -21.60 9.74 -14.16
CA GLU A 319 -21.62 8.39 -13.58
C GLU A 319 -22.32 8.43 -12.23
N LYS A 320 -23.32 7.56 -12.02
CA LYS A 320 -23.88 7.31 -10.69
C LYS A 320 -22.78 6.71 -9.82
N ASN A 321 -22.31 7.44 -8.81
CA ASN A 321 -21.29 6.94 -7.89
C ASN A 321 -21.96 6.29 -6.67
N PHE A 322 -22.23 4.98 -6.79
CA PHE A 322 -22.77 4.15 -5.71
C PHE A 322 -21.72 3.61 -4.75
N SER A 323 -20.43 3.86 -5.01
CA SER A 323 -19.39 3.32 -4.13
C SER A 323 -19.50 3.98 -2.76
N ASP A 324 -19.72 3.17 -1.73
CA ASP A 324 -19.76 3.56 -0.32
C ASP A 324 -18.37 3.45 0.34
N THR A 325 -17.38 2.92 -0.38
CA THR A 325 -16.01 2.72 0.09
C THR A 325 -15.00 3.53 -0.72
N ILE A 326 -13.80 3.67 -0.15
CA ILE A 326 -12.63 4.26 -0.79
C ILE A 326 -11.42 3.36 -0.58
N ARG A 327 -10.42 3.57 -1.42
CA ARG A 327 -9.08 3.02 -1.21
C ARG A 327 -8.38 3.68 -0.04
N MET A 328 -7.51 2.90 0.61
CA MET A 328 -6.58 3.41 1.60
C MET A 328 -5.70 4.52 1.02
N LYS A 329 -5.62 5.64 1.75
CA LYS A 329 -4.69 6.73 1.41
C LYS A 329 -3.29 6.39 1.91
N SER A 330 -2.28 6.87 1.20
CA SER A 330 -0.87 6.73 1.61
C SER A 330 -0.51 7.52 2.88
N ILE A 331 -1.41 8.36 3.39
CA ILE A 331 -1.25 9.09 4.65
C ILE A 331 -2.32 8.59 5.61
N LEU A 332 -1.87 7.94 6.68
CA LEU A 332 -2.72 7.52 7.79
C LEU A 332 -2.68 8.60 8.87
N ASN A 333 -3.84 9.17 9.16
CA ASN A 333 -4.01 10.14 10.25
C ASN A 333 -4.99 9.58 11.28
N ASN A 334 -4.88 10.04 12.52
CA ASN A 334 -5.74 9.58 13.62
C ASN A 334 -7.12 10.25 13.61
N LYS A 335 -7.66 10.61 12.43
CA LYS A 335 -8.97 11.24 12.34
C LYS A 335 -10.06 10.17 12.43
N SER A 336 -10.83 10.19 13.50
CA SER A 336 -12.08 9.45 13.58
C SER A 336 -13.14 10.13 12.71
N TYR A 337 -13.97 9.32 12.07
CA TYR A 337 -15.14 9.79 11.34
C TYR A 337 -16.29 8.79 11.49
N LYS A 338 -17.50 9.26 11.24
CA LYS A 338 -18.68 8.40 11.16
C LYS A 338 -18.78 7.87 9.75
N ALA A 339 -18.98 6.56 9.62
CA ALA A 339 -19.20 5.90 8.35
C ALA A 339 -20.59 5.30 8.31
N ILE A 340 -21.11 5.16 7.09
CA ILE A 340 -22.34 4.44 6.83
C ILE A 340 -21.94 2.99 6.55
N SER A 341 -22.46 2.05 7.32
CA SER A 341 -22.28 0.62 7.09
C SER A 341 -23.62 0.06 6.67
N ASN A 342 -23.70 -0.47 5.46
CA ASN A 342 -24.85 -1.22 4.99
C ASN A 342 -24.91 -2.62 5.62
#